data_AF-A0A538TYN4-F1
#
_entry.id   AF-A0A538TYN4-F1
#
_cell.length_a   1.000
_cell.length_b   1.000
_cell.length_c   1.000
_cell.angle_alpha   90.00
_cell.angle_beta   90.00
_cell.angle_gamma   90.00
#
_symmetry.space_group_name_H-M   'P 1'
#
loop_
_entity.id
_entity.type
_entity.pdbx_description
1 polymer ?
#
loop_
_entity_poly.entity_id
_entity_poly.type
_entity_poly.pdbx_seq_one_letter_code
_entity_poly.pdbx_strand_id
1 'polypeptide(L)'
;GRYPFPGNVRELINIVERLLMLHPDIVLGVEHVRGALAGAAETRSAAENATMSTRLADAVQEFEKKEIEAALTATAGNMTQAAARLGLERSHLYKKMKKLGLRLEPW
;
A
#
# COMPACT_ATOMS: atom_id res chain seq x y z
N GLY A 1 -18.33 -27.24 8.69
CA GLY A 1 -16.87 -27.13 8.85
C GLY A 1 -16.56 -26.13 9.95
N ARG A 2 -15.38 -26.21 10.58
CA ARG A 2 -14.96 -25.30 11.66
C ARG A 2 -14.13 -24.17 11.07
N TYR A 3 -14.50 -22.91 11.36
CA TYR A 3 -13.73 -21.73 10.95
C TYR A 3 -12.83 -21.28 12.10
N PRO A 4 -11.54 -21.01 11.87
CA PRO A 4 -10.58 -20.80 12.95
C PRO A 4 -10.60 -19.40 13.59
N PHE A 5 -11.33 -18.42 13.03
CA PHE A 5 -11.39 -17.02 13.50
C PHE A 5 -10.02 -16.43 13.88
N PRO A 6 -9.07 -16.35 12.93
CA PRO A 6 -7.70 -15.92 13.19
C PRO A 6 -7.58 -14.46 13.69
N GLY A 7 -8.58 -13.61 13.46
CA GLY A 7 -8.71 -12.24 13.99
C GLY A 7 -9.35 -12.14 15.37
N ASN A 8 -9.51 -13.27 16.07
CA ASN A 8 -10.10 -13.38 17.40
C ASN A 8 -11.55 -12.80 17.47
N VAL A 9 -11.99 -12.38 18.66
CA VAL A 9 -13.36 -11.88 18.91
C VAL A 9 -13.76 -10.70 18.03
N ARG A 10 -12.81 -9.85 17.61
CA ARG A 10 -13.09 -8.73 16.70
C ARG A 10 -13.58 -9.19 15.34
N GLU A 11 -13.02 -10.27 14.82
CA GLU A 11 -13.46 -10.83 13.55
C GLU A 11 -14.89 -11.36 13.64
N LEU A 12 -15.22 -12.03 14.75
CA LEU A 12 -16.58 -12.50 15.00
C LEU A 12 -17.56 -11.33 15.03
N ILE A 13 -17.23 -10.24 15.73
CA ILE A 13 -18.07 -9.03 15.80
C ILE A 13 -18.30 -8.46 14.39
N ASN A 14 -17.24 -8.27 13.60
CA ASN A 14 -17.36 -7.71 12.24
C ASN A 14 -18.23 -8.58 11.32
N ILE A 15 -18.12 -9.91 11.44
CA ILE A 15 -18.95 -10.85 10.66
C ILE A 15 -20.41 -10.72 11.08
N VAL A 16 -20.69 -10.67 12.39
CA VAL A 16 -22.05 -10.52 12.91
C VAL A 16 -22.67 -9.18 12.53
N GLU A 17 -21.92 -8.08 12.67
CA GLU A 17 -22.38 -6.74 12.25
C GLU A 17 -22.72 -6.71 10.76
N ARG A 18 -21.86 -7.29 9.92
CA ARG A 18 -22.12 -7.40 8.47
C ARG A 18 -23.37 -8.23 8.18
N LEU A 19 -23.56 -9.34 8.88
CA LEU A 19 -24.76 -10.17 8.72
C LEU A 19 -26.02 -9.39 9.09
N LEU A 20 -26.00 -8.65 10.19
CA LEU A 20 -27.11 -7.80 10.63
C LEU A 20 -27.42 -6.67 9.65
N MET A 21 -26.40 -6.04 9.07
CA MET A 21 -26.58 -4.97 8.07
C MET A 21 -27.16 -5.47 6.75
N LEU A 22 -26.70 -6.62 6.25
CA LEU A 22 -27.11 -7.14 4.94
C LEU A 22 -28.46 -7.84 4.96
N HIS A 23 -28.88 -8.31 6.13
CA HIS A 23 -30.05 -9.16 6.29
C HIS A 23 -30.93 -8.66 7.45
N PRO A 24 -31.49 -7.44 7.34
CA PRO A 24 -32.43 -6.97 8.34
C PRO A 24 -33.67 -7.90 8.35
N ASP A 25 -34.09 -8.29 9.54
CA ASP A 25 -35.36 -8.99 9.83
C ASP A 25 -35.55 -10.38 9.21
N ILE A 26 -34.46 -11.12 8.96
CA ILE A 26 -34.56 -12.55 8.57
C ILE A 26 -33.90 -13.49 9.58
N VAL A 27 -34.40 -14.73 9.60
CA VAL A 27 -33.69 -15.84 10.25
C VAL A 27 -32.51 -16.23 9.37
N LEU A 28 -31.29 -16.05 9.89
CA LEU A 28 -30.06 -16.36 9.17
C LEU A 28 -29.90 -17.87 8.98
N GLY A 29 -30.05 -18.33 7.74
CA GLY A 29 -29.62 -19.67 7.31
C GLY A 29 -28.11 -19.80 7.08
N VAL A 30 -27.65 -21.05 6.92
CA VAL A 30 -26.23 -21.43 6.74
C VAL A 30 -25.55 -20.70 5.57
N GLU A 31 -26.28 -20.46 4.48
CA GLU A 31 -25.72 -19.82 3.28
C GLU A 31 -25.34 -18.35 3.52
N HIS A 32 -26.10 -17.62 4.34
CA HIS A 32 -25.75 -16.24 4.71
C HIS A 32 -24.43 -16.19 5.49
N VAL A 33 -24.24 -17.15 6.41
CA VAL A 33 -23.01 -17.27 7.21
C VAL A 33 -21.81 -17.63 6.31
N ARG A 34 -21.99 -18.55 5.35
CA ARG A 34 -20.94 -18.89 4.38
C ARG A 34 -20.53 -17.69 3.54
N GLY A 35 -21.50 -16.92 3.04
CA GLY A 35 -21.23 -15.70 2.27
C GLY A 35 -20.47 -14.66 3.09
N ALA A 36 -20.87 -14.43 4.34
CA ALA A 36 -20.19 -13.48 5.23
C ALA A 36 -18.74 -13.89 5.55
N LEU A 37 -18.48 -15.19 5.76
CA LEU A 37 -17.14 -15.72 5.99
C LEU A 37 -16.24 -15.63 4.76
N ALA A 38 -16.77 -15.90 3.56
CA ALA A 38 -16.03 -15.75 2.31
C ALA A 38 -15.65 -14.29 2.07
N GLY A 39 -16.60 -13.37 2.20
CA GLY A 39 -16.32 -11.94 2.04
C GLY A 39 -15.40 -11.36 3.12
N ALA A 40 -15.35 -11.95 4.33
CA ALA A 40 -14.39 -11.56 5.36
C ALA A 40 -12.96 -11.99 5.00
N ALA A 41 -12.79 -13.18 4.43
CA ALA A 41 -11.50 -13.65 3.93
C ALA A 41 -10.99 -12.77 2.77
N GLU A 42 -11.85 -12.40 1.82
CA GLU A 42 -11.49 -11.52 0.71
C GLU A 42 -11.12 -10.10 1.17
N THR A 43 -11.90 -9.53 2.10
CA THR A 43 -11.59 -8.21 2.68
C THR A 43 -10.25 -8.24 3.41
N ARG A 44 -9.94 -9.34 4.10
CA ARG A 44 -8.64 -9.51 4.74
C ARG A 44 -7.53 -9.63 3.70
N SER A 45 -7.67 -10.46 2.68
CA SER A 45 -6.66 -10.57 1.63
C SER A 45 -6.43 -9.23 0.94
N ALA A 46 -7.47 -8.42 0.73
CA ALA A 46 -7.34 -7.05 0.22
C ALA A 46 -6.61 -6.12 1.21
N ALA A 47 -6.92 -6.20 2.51
CA ALA A 47 -6.26 -5.42 3.54
C ALA A 47 -4.81 -5.86 3.79
N GLU A 48 -4.50 -7.15 3.71
CA GLU A 48 -3.16 -7.73 3.79
C GLU A 48 -2.36 -7.33 2.57
N ASN A 49 -2.95 -7.36 1.36
CA ASN A 49 -2.32 -6.82 0.16
C ASN A 49 -2.07 -5.31 0.27
N ALA A 50 -3.01 -4.53 0.81
CA ALA A 50 -2.82 -3.09 1.05
C ALA A 50 -1.73 -2.80 2.11
N THR A 51 -1.66 -3.64 3.15
CA THR A 51 -0.65 -3.56 4.22
C THR A 51 0.72 -4.00 3.73
N MET A 52 0.79 -5.04 2.88
CA MET A 52 2.00 -5.42 2.16
C MET A 52 2.45 -4.33 1.18
N SER A 53 1.50 -3.59 0.61
CA SER A 53 1.76 -2.58 -0.41
C SER A 53 2.21 -1.22 0.13
N THR A 54 2.25 -0.97 1.45
CA THR A 54 2.76 0.31 1.95
C THR A 54 3.42 0.19 3.33
N ARG A 55 4.59 -0.44 3.42
CA ARG A 55 5.51 -0.03 4.50
C ARG A 55 5.85 1.44 4.26
N LEU A 56 5.89 2.26 5.31
CA LEU A 56 6.26 3.67 5.21
C LEU A 56 7.56 3.87 4.41
N ALA A 57 8.52 2.96 4.59
CA ALA A 57 9.78 2.96 3.87
C ALA A 57 9.63 2.84 2.33
N ASP A 58 8.65 2.07 1.86
CA ASP A 58 8.40 1.88 0.42
C ASP A 58 7.65 3.08 -0.16
N ALA A 59 6.70 3.64 0.59
CA ALA A 59 5.98 4.86 0.20
C ALA A 59 6.92 6.07 0.10
N VAL A 60 7.86 6.21 1.05
CA VAL A 60 8.90 7.25 0.99
C VAL A 60 9.81 7.03 -0.21
N GLN A 61 10.25 5.80 -0.50
CA GLN A 61 11.10 5.52 -1.66
C GLN A 61 10.42 5.88 -2.98
N GLU A 62 9.15 5.52 -3.14
CA GLU A 62 8.38 5.85 -4.35
C GLU A 62 8.20 7.36 -4.51
N PHE A 63 7.92 8.08 -3.42
CA PHE A 63 7.85 9.54 -3.43
C PHE A 63 9.20 10.17 -3.82
N GLU A 64 10.28 9.75 -3.18
CA GLU A 64 11.63 10.25 -3.49
C GLU A 64 12.01 10.00 -4.95
N LYS A 65 11.64 8.84 -5.50
CA LYS A 65 11.90 8.49 -6.90
C LYS A 65 11.22 9.48 -7.85
N LYS A 66 9.93 9.76 -7.63
CA LYS A 66 9.15 10.70 -8.45
C LYS A 66 9.71 12.12 -8.42
N GLU A 67 10.07 12.61 -7.24
CA GLU A 67 10.63 13.97 -7.10
C GLU A 67 11.99 14.10 -7.82
N ILE A 68 12.84 13.07 -7.73
CA ILE A 68 14.13 13.05 -8.43
C ILE A 68 13.94 13.02 -9.94
N GLU A 69 13.04 12.17 -10.45
CA GLU A 69 12.74 12.09 -11.88
C GLU A 69 12.19 13.43 -12.40
N ALA A 70 11.23 14.04 -11.70
CA ALA A 70 10.67 15.33 -12.07
C ALA A 70 11.74 16.44 -12.10
N ALA A 71 12.64 16.48 -11.11
CA ALA A 71 13.74 17.45 -11.07
C ALA A 71 14.71 17.27 -12.25
N LEU A 72 15.05 16.02 -12.60
CA LEU A 72 15.94 15.72 -13.72
C LEU A 72 15.29 16.09 -15.06
N THR A 73 14.00 15.78 -15.25
CA THR A 73 13.26 16.20 -16.45
C THR A 73 13.21 17.72 -16.58
N ALA A 74 12.93 18.43 -15.48
CA ALA A 74 12.84 19.89 -15.48
C ALA A 74 14.19 20.60 -15.72
N THR A 75 15.31 19.90 -15.53
CA THR A 75 16.67 20.44 -15.77
C THR A 75 17.38 19.80 -16.97
N ALA A 76 16.65 19.05 -17.80
CA ALA A 76 17.20 18.31 -18.94
C ALA A 76 18.42 17.45 -18.57
N GLY A 77 18.35 16.76 -17.42
CA GLY A 77 19.42 15.90 -16.94
C GLY A 77 20.58 16.62 -16.26
N ASN A 78 20.55 17.96 -16.13
CA ASN A 78 21.60 18.68 -15.42
C ASN A 78 21.54 18.39 -13.91
N MET A 79 22.44 17.51 -13.47
CA MET A 79 22.52 17.00 -12.10
C MET A 79 22.76 18.10 -11.07
N THR A 80 23.57 19.12 -11.38
CA THR A 80 23.86 20.23 -10.47
C THR A 80 22.60 21.06 -10.25
N GLN A 81 21.85 21.37 -11.31
CA GLN A 81 20.60 22.10 -11.18
C GLN A 81 19.48 21.28 -10.54
N ALA A 82 19.41 19.97 -10.82
CA ALA A 82 18.44 19.08 -10.20
C ALA A 82 18.67 18.98 -8.69
N ALA A 83 19.93 18.83 -8.27
CA ALA A 83 20.32 18.82 -6.86
C ALA A 83 19.95 20.15 -6.17
N ALA A 84 20.29 21.29 -6.80
CA ALA A 84 19.94 22.60 -6.28
C ALA A 84 18.42 22.80 -6.12
N ARG A 85 17.62 22.34 -7.10
CA ARG A 85 16.15 22.38 -7.04
C ARG A 85 15.57 21.53 -5.92
N LEU A 86 16.17 20.37 -5.65
CA LEU A 86 15.78 19.48 -4.57
C LEU A 86 16.34 19.91 -3.20
N GLY A 87 17.15 20.98 -3.12
CA GLY A 87 17.82 21.40 -1.90
C GLY A 87 18.88 20.40 -1.41
N LEU A 88 19.46 19.63 -2.32
CA LEU A 88 20.44 18.60 -2.04
C LEU A 88 21.81 18.97 -2.59
N GLU A 89 22.85 18.51 -1.91
CA GLU A 89 24.20 18.43 -2.48
C GLU A 89 24.22 17.45 -3.67
N ARG A 90 24.98 17.78 -4.72
CA ARG A 90 25.09 16.93 -5.93
C ARG A 90 25.52 15.50 -5.60
N SER A 91 26.49 15.36 -4.69
CA SER A 91 27.01 14.07 -4.24
C SER A 91 25.97 13.25 -3.47
N HIS A 92 25.05 13.93 -2.76
CA HIS A 92 23.96 13.29 -2.04
C HIS A 92 22.88 12.78 -3.00
N LEU A 93 22.54 13.58 -4.02
CA LEU A 93 21.60 13.17 -5.07
C LEU A 93 22.09 11.90 -5.79
N TYR A 94 23.36 11.84 -6.18
CA TYR A 94 23.95 10.62 -6.78
C TYR A 94 23.81 9.39 -5.88
N LYS A 95 24.12 9.52 -4.58
CA LYS A 95 23.98 8.40 -3.62
C LYS A 95 22.52 7.96 -3.49
N LYS A 96 21.59 8.91 -3.45
CA LYS A 96 20.15 8.63 -3.34
C LYS A 96 19.63 7.93 -4.60
N MET A 97 20.01 8.39 -5.79
CA MET A 97 19.66 7.73 -7.07
C MET A 97 20.20 6.29 -7.13
N LYS A 98 21.46 6.08 -6.74
CA LYS A 98 22.05 4.73 -6.69
C LYS A 98 21.30 3.82 -5.72
N LYS A 99 20.91 4.32 -4.55
CA LYS A 99 20.14 3.56 -3.55
C LYS A 99 18.73 3.21 -4.05
N LEU A 100 18.10 4.11 -4.80
CA LEU A 100 16.76 3.93 -5.36
C LEU A 100 16.75 3.15 -6.69
N GLY A 101 17.92 2.71 -7.18
CA GLY A 101 18.03 1.99 -8.46
C GLY A 101 17.71 2.84 -9.69
N LEU A 102 17.76 4.18 -9.56
CA LEU A 102 17.57 5.09 -10.69
C LEU A 102 18.79 5.02 -11.61
N ARG A 103 18.55 4.70 -12.89
CA ARG A 103 19.61 4.59 -13.90
C ARG A 103 20.19 5.97 -14.18
N LEU A 104 21.48 6.11 -13.92
CA LEU A 104 22.29 7.26 -14.33
C LEU A 104 22.68 7.05 -15.80
N GLU A 105 21.75 7.21 -16.73
CA GLU A 105 22.13 7.31 -18.13
C GLU A 105 22.95 8.60 -18.30
N PRO A 106 24.11 8.57 -18.99
CA PRO A 106 24.84 9.78 -19.32
C PRO A 106 24.05 10.54 -20.39
N TRP A 107 23.59 11.74 -20.03
CA TRP A 107 23.12 12.75 -20.98
C TRP A 107 24.32 13.53 -21.52
#